data_AF-A0A3P9IZ95-F1
#
_entry.id   AF-A0A3P9IZ95-F1
#
_cell.length_a   1.000
_cell.length_b   1.000
_cell.length_c   1.000
_cell.angle_alpha   90.00
_cell.angle_beta   90.00
_cell.angle_gamma   90.00
#
_symmetry.space_group_name_H-M   'P 1'
#
loop_
_entity.id
_entity.type
_entity.pdbx_description
1 polymer ?
#
loop_
_entity_poly.entity_id
_entity_poly.type
_entity_poly.pdbx_seq_one_letter_code
_entity_poly.pdbx_strand_id
1 'polypeptide(L)'
;MVTSFRAIVELVSDNSRIFTGESLHLRCSIPDIHGSNWSVEWFRGSEKLPETGENFKLWNANIKDSGKFSCQGARKTMIGIIRTLQSVPVEIDVDGGWAILKPPSRSTLVGDTLKLSCRFRGFPPIHETILYKDGIEVMRQIGQNVSFYFSNVTLADAGMYSCRVSWDVRRRTYSVTSVNTPVHILEVLSQPLLEIHADIKMFGAKKMKLICHVQYNARAPAPPVHYYFYKNNEQLGMAKSKNYDLVTKALGQYSCRVKVPQLDLVRRSKPSSFGEMPGKVNMKFSWFGKEELSSSTISHIILSLTLKE
;
A
#
# COMPACT_ATOMS: atom_id res chain seq x y z
N MET A 1 -1.61 -29.21 -2.88
CA MET A 1 -2.02 -27.89 -2.36
C MET A 1 -3.07 -27.36 -3.32
N VAL A 2 -4.35 -27.41 -2.97
CA VAL A 2 -5.42 -26.87 -3.83
C VAL A 2 -5.33 -25.35 -3.69
N THR A 3 -4.73 -24.67 -4.67
CA THR A 3 -4.74 -23.21 -4.73
C THR A 3 -6.19 -22.77 -4.92
N SER A 4 -6.84 -22.31 -3.85
CA SER A 4 -8.16 -21.72 -3.96
C SER A 4 -8.04 -20.40 -4.74
N PHE A 5 -8.68 -20.33 -5.90
CA PHE A 5 -8.70 -19.12 -6.71
C PHE A 5 -9.32 -17.96 -5.91
N ARG A 6 -8.83 -16.74 -6.09
CA ARG A 6 -9.44 -15.53 -5.53
C ARG A 6 -10.09 -14.76 -6.68
N ALA A 7 -11.36 -14.40 -6.52
CA ALA A 7 -12.04 -13.53 -7.47
C ALA A 7 -11.43 -12.12 -7.46
N ILE A 8 -11.55 -11.39 -8.55
CA ILE A 8 -11.02 -10.03 -8.70
C ILE A 8 -12.19 -9.13 -9.06
N VAL A 9 -12.42 -8.08 -8.27
CA VAL A 9 -13.39 -7.04 -8.59
C VAL A 9 -12.64 -5.84 -9.15
N GLU A 10 -13.16 -5.28 -10.22
CA GLU A 10 -12.64 -4.12 -10.91
C GLU A 10 -13.74 -3.06 -10.98
N LEU A 11 -13.39 -1.85 -10.58
CA LEU A 11 -14.22 -0.68 -10.85
C LEU A 11 -14.07 -0.30 -12.32
N VAL A 12 -15.17 -0.37 -13.07
CA VAL A 12 -15.18 -0.03 -14.50
C VAL A 12 -15.48 1.45 -14.72
N SER A 13 -16.25 2.07 -13.81
CA SER A 13 -16.46 3.52 -13.80
C SER A 13 -15.18 4.28 -13.41
N ASP A 14 -15.06 5.56 -13.80
CA ASP A 14 -13.83 6.32 -13.58
C ASP A 14 -13.46 6.55 -12.10
N ASN A 15 -14.46 6.58 -11.20
CA ASN A 15 -14.28 6.91 -9.80
C ASN A 15 -15.26 6.15 -8.91
N SER A 16 -14.83 5.83 -7.68
CA SER A 16 -15.63 5.11 -6.70
C SER A 16 -16.59 6.00 -5.91
N ARG A 17 -16.39 7.33 -5.96
CA ARG A 17 -17.28 8.33 -5.38
C ARG A 17 -18.20 8.93 -6.44
N ILE A 18 -19.51 8.78 -6.28
CA ILE A 18 -20.55 9.24 -7.21
C ILE A 18 -21.61 10.06 -6.48
N PHE A 19 -22.46 10.79 -7.22
CA PHE A 19 -23.60 11.48 -6.61
C PHE A 19 -24.81 10.56 -6.48
N THR A 20 -25.67 10.87 -5.52
CA THR A 20 -27.01 10.26 -5.43
C THR A 20 -27.78 10.43 -6.74
N GLY A 21 -28.35 9.34 -7.24
CA GLY A 21 -29.06 9.23 -8.51
C GLY A 21 -28.19 8.81 -9.70
N GLU A 22 -26.86 8.78 -9.53
CA GLU A 22 -25.96 8.29 -10.58
C GLU A 22 -25.89 6.76 -10.62
N SER A 23 -25.18 6.24 -11.61
CA SER A 23 -24.96 4.80 -11.76
C SER A 23 -23.47 4.49 -11.81
N LEU A 24 -23.10 3.33 -11.29
CA LEU A 24 -21.72 2.85 -11.25
C LEU A 24 -21.66 1.38 -11.67
N HIS A 25 -20.57 1.00 -12.32
CA HIS A 25 -20.36 -0.31 -12.88
C HIS A 25 -19.13 -0.99 -12.28
N LEU A 26 -19.33 -2.21 -11.79
CA LEU A 26 -18.29 -3.11 -11.31
C LEU A 26 -18.24 -4.35 -12.19
N ARG A 27 -17.05 -4.90 -12.36
CA ARG A 27 -16.84 -6.17 -13.04
C ARG A 27 -16.10 -7.13 -12.13
N CYS A 28 -16.58 -8.37 -12.07
CA CYS A 28 -15.92 -9.47 -11.40
C CYS A 28 -15.27 -10.39 -12.43
N SER A 29 -14.01 -10.74 -12.21
CA SER A 29 -13.31 -11.76 -12.99
C SER A 29 -12.82 -12.87 -12.07
N ILE A 30 -12.89 -14.11 -12.57
CA ILE A 30 -12.41 -15.29 -11.86
C ILE A 30 -11.22 -15.83 -12.66
N PRO A 31 -10.00 -15.83 -12.09
CA PRO A 31 -8.79 -16.23 -12.80
C PRO A 31 -8.70 -17.76 -12.88
N ASP A 32 -9.63 -18.38 -13.60
CA ASP A 32 -9.64 -19.81 -13.89
C ASP A 32 -9.09 -20.06 -15.29
N ILE A 33 -7.94 -20.73 -15.35
CA ILE A 33 -7.22 -21.07 -16.59
C ILE A 33 -8.04 -22.08 -17.43
N HIS A 34 -8.98 -22.81 -16.83
CA HIS A 34 -9.74 -23.87 -17.49
C HIS A 34 -11.09 -23.40 -18.07
N GLY A 35 -11.39 -22.10 -18.03
CA GLY A 35 -12.60 -21.56 -18.65
C GLY A 35 -13.90 -22.16 -18.10
N SER A 36 -13.93 -22.45 -16.80
CA SER A 36 -15.11 -23.05 -16.18
C SER A 36 -16.29 -22.07 -16.10
N ASN A 37 -17.52 -22.57 -16.25
CA ASN A 37 -18.74 -21.81 -16.00
C ASN A 37 -18.92 -21.54 -14.49
N TRP A 38 -18.35 -20.44 -14.01
CA TRP A 38 -18.59 -19.92 -12.67
C TRP A 38 -19.82 -19.01 -12.68
N SER A 39 -20.71 -19.17 -11.71
CA SER A 39 -21.71 -18.15 -11.37
C SER A 39 -21.10 -17.14 -10.41
N VAL A 40 -21.16 -15.86 -10.74
CA VAL A 40 -20.67 -14.78 -9.86
C VAL A 40 -21.77 -14.37 -8.88
N GLU A 41 -21.40 -14.30 -7.61
CA GLU A 41 -22.20 -13.82 -6.49
C GLU A 41 -21.60 -12.51 -5.97
N TRP A 42 -22.43 -11.49 -5.73
CA TRP A 42 -22.01 -10.18 -5.23
C TRP A 42 -22.31 -10.01 -3.75
N PHE A 43 -21.47 -9.23 -3.08
CA PHE A 43 -21.59 -8.94 -1.65
C PHE A 43 -21.35 -7.46 -1.39
N ARG A 44 -22.08 -6.91 -0.41
CA ARG A 44 -21.83 -5.60 0.19
C ARG A 44 -21.54 -5.79 1.67
N GLY A 45 -20.29 -5.58 2.07
CA GLY A 45 -19.81 -6.00 3.39
C GLY A 45 -19.92 -7.52 3.53
N SER A 46 -20.69 -8.00 4.50
CA SER A 46 -20.99 -9.42 4.69
C SER A 46 -22.31 -9.86 4.05
N GLU A 47 -23.12 -8.93 3.57
CA GLU A 47 -24.44 -9.20 3.00
C GLU A 47 -24.31 -9.68 1.55
N LYS A 48 -24.94 -10.80 1.21
CA LYS A 48 -25.06 -11.27 -0.17
C LYS A 48 -26.14 -10.48 -0.89
N LEU A 49 -25.79 -9.91 -2.03
CA LEU A 49 -26.72 -9.17 -2.88
C LEU A 49 -27.51 -10.12 -3.80
N PRO A 50 -28.73 -9.75 -4.22
CA PRO A 50 -29.54 -10.54 -5.15
C PRO A 50 -28.95 -10.58 -6.57
N GLU A 51 -28.13 -9.59 -6.94
CA GLU A 51 -27.50 -9.50 -8.25
C GLU A 51 -26.48 -10.61 -8.48
N THR A 52 -26.48 -11.16 -9.69
CA THR A 52 -25.57 -12.23 -10.11
C THR A 52 -24.99 -11.91 -11.48
N GLY A 53 -23.89 -12.59 -11.83
CA GLY A 53 -23.19 -12.41 -13.10
C GLY A 53 -21.97 -11.50 -12.99
N GLU A 54 -21.15 -11.51 -14.04
CA GLU A 54 -19.83 -10.86 -14.04
C GLU A 54 -19.90 -9.34 -13.89
N ASN A 55 -21.02 -8.73 -14.27
CA ASN A 55 -21.20 -7.30 -14.27
C ASN A 55 -22.25 -6.90 -13.23
N PHE A 56 -21.86 -6.03 -12.31
CA PHE A 56 -22.77 -5.43 -11.34
C PHE A 56 -22.95 -3.96 -11.65
N LYS A 57 -24.22 -3.53 -11.71
CA LYS A 57 -24.55 -2.14 -11.97
C LYS A 57 -25.43 -1.60 -10.86
N LEU A 58 -24.88 -0.66 -10.11
CA LEU A 58 -25.65 0.15 -9.17
C LEU A 58 -26.38 1.22 -9.99
N TRP A 59 -27.70 1.19 -9.98
CA TRP A 59 -28.54 2.15 -10.68
C TRP A 59 -29.20 3.10 -9.69
N ASN A 60 -29.33 4.38 -10.07
CA ASN A 60 -30.01 5.40 -9.27
C ASN A 60 -29.55 5.39 -7.79
N ALA A 61 -28.23 5.45 -7.61
CA ALA A 61 -27.58 5.18 -6.33
C ALA A 61 -28.12 6.06 -5.20
N ASN A 62 -28.30 5.48 -4.01
CA ASN A 62 -28.64 6.17 -2.78
C ASN A 62 -27.46 6.17 -1.79
N ILE A 63 -27.42 7.12 -0.86
CA ILE A 63 -26.40 7.18 0.21
C ILE A 63 -26.32 5.86 0.99
N LYS A 64 -27.44 5.15 1.16
CA LYS A 64 -27.49 3.84 1.82
C LYS A 64 -26.81 2.71 1.02
N ASP A 65 -26.54 2.92 -0.26
CA ASP A 65 -25.87 1.96 -1.12
C ASP A 65 -24.34 2.03 -1.00
N SER A 66 -23.81 3.06 -0.33
CA SER A 66 -22.39 3.15 0.02
C SER A 66 -21.93 1.90 0.79
N GLY A 67 -20.71 1.45 0.51
CA GLY A 67 -20.14 0.30 1.19
C GLY A 67 -19.04 -0.38 0.41
N LYS A 68 -18.60 -1.50 0.96
CA LYS A 68 -17.51 -2.32 0.41
C LYS A 68 -18.09 -3.45 -0.43
N PHE A 69 -17.89 -3.38 -1.74
CA PHE A 69 -18.39 -4.38 -2.68
C PHE A 69 -17.32 -5.44 -2.98
N SER A 70 -17.67 -6.71 -2.85
CA SER A 70 -16.82 -7.84 -3.23
C SER A 70 -17.62 -8.84 -4.05
N CYS A 71 -16.92 -9.72 -4.75
CA CYS A 71 -17.53 -10.79 -5.52
C CYS A 71 -16.90 -12.14 -5.22
N GLN A 72 -17.65 -13.21 -5.49
CA GLN A 72 -17.22 -14.60 -5.32
C GLN A 72 -17.68 -15.44 -6.51
N GLY A 73 -16.86 -16.40 -6.93
CA GLY A 73 -17.27 -17.43 -7.87
C GLY A 73 -17.87 -18.61 -7.14
N ALA A 74 -19.03 -19.07 -7.58
CA ALA A 74 -19.65 -20.32 -7.17
C ALA A 74 -19.82 -21.24 -8.38
N ARG A 75 -19.58 -22.54 -8.21
CA ARG A 75 -19.77 -23.53 -9.27
C ARG A 75 -20.36 -24.80 -8.68
N LYS A 76 -21.40 -25.32 -9.33
CA LYS A 76 -21.97 -26.63 -8.99
C LYS A 76 -21.11 -27.74 -9.59
N THR A 77 -20.73 -28.70 -8.76
CA THR A 77 -19.98 -29.91 -9.13
C THR A 77 -20.70 -31.16 -8.62
N MET A 78 -20.22 -32.35 -9.00
CA MET A 78 -20.80 -33.62 -8.52
C MET A 78 -20.69 -33.80 -7.00
N ILE A 79 -19.75 -33.11 -6.35
CA ILE A 79 -19.52 -33.17 -4.90
C ILE A 79 -20.13 -31.99 -4.13
N GLY A 80 -20.90 -31.12 -4.81
CA GLY A 80 -21.54 -29.93 -4.22
C GLY A 80 -21.09 -28.63 -4.86
N ILE A 81 -21.39 -27.51 -4.18
CA ILE A 81 -21.03 -26.17 -4.67
C ILE A 81 -19.63 -25.83 -4.15
N ILE A 82 -18.68 -25.67 -5.07
CA ILE A 82 -17.36 -25.14 -4.76
C ILE A 82 -17.38 -23.61 -4.90
N ARG A 83 -16.59 -22.92 -4.08
CA ARG A 83 -16.47 -21.46 -4.13
C ARG A 83 -15.02 -21.01 -4.17
N THR A 84 -14.78 -19.90 -4.85
CA THR A 84 -13.50 -19.18 -4.79
C THR A 84 -13.39 -18.40 -3.48
N LEU A 85 -12.21 -17.88 -3.17
CA LEU A 85 -12.09 -16.81 -2.18
C LEU A 85 -12.76 -15.53 -2.71
N GLN A 86 -13.42 -14.79 -1.82
CA GLN A 86 -13.95 -13.47 -2.15
C GLN A 86 -12.84 -12.53 -2.60
N SER A 87 -13.19 -11.62 -3.51
CA SER A 87 -12.31 -10.55 -3.93
C SER A 87 -11.93 -9.63 -2.77
N VAL A 88 -10.81 -8.94 -2.92
CA VAL A 88 -10.56 -7.74 -2.09
C VAL A 88 -11.66 -6.73 -2.43
N PRO A 89 -12.34 -6.13 -1.43
CA PRO A 89 -13.47 -5.27 -1.72
C PRO A 89 -13.04 -3.93 -2.33
N VAL A 90 -13.91 -3.37 -3.18
CA VAL A 90 -13.85 -1.98 -3.63
C VAL A 90 -14.84 -1.17 -2.83
N GLU A 91 -14.39 -0.05 -2.26
CA GLU A 91 -15.23 0.84 -1.47
C GLU A 91 -15.91 1.87 -2.38
N ILE A 92 -17.23 1.88 -2.39
CA ILE A 92 -18.08 2.80 -3.15
C ILE A 92 -18.71 3.79 -2.19
N ASP A 93 -18.68 5.06 -2.56
CA ASP A 93 -19.22 6.15 -1.75
C ASP A 93 -20.22 6.98 -2.57
N VAL A 94 -21.48 6.94 -2.17
CA VAL A 94 -22.57 7.69 -2.77
C VAL A 94 -22.79 8.97 -1.98
N ASP A 95 -22.39 10.09 -2.58
CA ASP A 95 -22.43 11.41 -1.99
C ASP A 95 -23.81 12.07 -2.21
N GLY A 96 -24.43 12.56 -1.13
CA GLY A 96 -25.67 13.33 -1.15
C GLY A 96 -25.47 14.83 -1.40
N GLY A 97 -24.23 15.29 -1.42
CA GLY A 97 -23.84 16.69 -1.58
C GLY A 97 -23.88 17.19 -3.03
N TRP A 98 -23.20 18.32 -3.24
CA TRP A 98 -23.21 19.06 -4.50
C TRP A 98 -21.83 19.19 -5.17
N ALA A 99 -20.75 18.85 -4.46
CA ALA A 99 -19.39 18.85 -4.99
C ALA A 99 -18.63 17.58 -4.61
N ILE A 100 -17.92 17.00 -5.58
CA ILE A 100 -17.01 15.86 -5.39
C ILE A 100 -15.67 16.21 -6.03
N LEU A 101 -14.59 16.12 -5.25
CA LEU A 101 -13.24 16.15 -5.81
C LEU A 101 -12.90 14.79 -6.42
N LYS A 102 -12.58 14.78 -7.72
CA LYS A 102 -12.17 13.60 -8.48
C LYS A 102 -10.64 13.52 -8.59
N PRO A 103 -10.01 12.57 -7.88
CA PRO A 103 -8.61 12.20 -8.12
C PRO A 103 -8.45 11.38 -9.41
N PRO A 104 -7.23 11.20 -9.91
CA PRO A 104 -6.97 10.25 -10.99
C PRO A 104 -7.33 8.82 -10.57
N SER A 105 -7.83 8.01 -11.50
CA SER A 105 -8.25 6.62 -11.23
C SER A 105 -7.10 5.68 -10.84
N ARG A 106 -5.86 6.09 -11.09
CA ARG A 106 -4.63 5.38 -10.70
C ARG A 106 -3.75 6.33 -9.90
N SER A 107 -3.00 5.78 -8.94
CA SER A 107 -2.03 6.56 -8.17
C SER A 107 -1.04 7.27 -9.08
N THR A 108 -0.76 8.55 -8.78
CA THR A 108 0.21 9.36 -9.51
C THR A 108 1.63 9.03 -9.04
N LEU A 109 2.59 9.02 -9.96
CA LEU A 109 3.99 8.78 -9.63
C LEU A 109 4.74 10.09 -9.40
N VAL A 110 5.80 10.06 -8.59
CA VAL A 110 6.72 11.20 -8.44
C VAL A 110 7.26 11.61 -9.83
N GLY A 111 7.24 12.91 -10.10
CA GLY A 111 7.64 13.49 -11.39
C GLY A 111 6.52 13.61 -12.42
N ASP A 112 5.38 12.94 -12.23
CA ASP A 112 4.22 13.05 -13.12
C ASP A 112 3.47 14.37 -12.92
N THR A 113 2.46 14.59 -13.76
CA THR A 113 1.45 15.63 -13.56
C THR A 113 0.20 15.04 -12.89
N LEU A 114 -0.16 15.57 -11.71
CA LEU A 114 -1.42 15.27 -11.03
C LEU A 114 -2.52 16.18 -11.56
N LYS A 115 -3.64 15.59 -11.97
CA LYS A 115 -4.87 16.30 -12.33
C LYS A 115 -5.95 16.01 -11.29
N LEU A 116 -6.44 17.05 -10.64
CA LEU A 116 -7.61 17.01 -9.77
C LEU A 116 -8.75 17.76 -10.45
N SER A 117 -9.97 17.22 -10.40
CA SER A 117 -11.14 17.88 -10.99
C SER A 117 -12.27 17.95 -9.98
N CYS A 118 -12.77 19.15 -9.72
CA CYS A 118 -13.95 19.33 -8.89
C CYS A 118 -15.20 19.14 -9.76
N ARG A 119 -16.02 18.14 -9.43
CA ARG A 119 -17.31 17.95 -10.09
C ARG A 119 -18.38 18.65 -9.28
N PHE A 120 -19.17 19.48 -9.95
CA PHE A 120 -20.28 20.24 -9.35
C PHE A 120 -21.63 19.88 -10.00
N ARG A 121 -22.70 19.86 -9.21
CA ARG A 121 -24.05 19.46 -9.66
C ARG A 121 -24.80 20.63 -10.32
N GLY A 122 -25.47 20.39 -11.46
CA GLY A 122 -26.44 21.33 -12.04
C GLY A 122 -25.89 22.47 -12.90
N PHE A 123 -24.59 22.49 -13.21
CA PHE A 123 -23.94 23.40 -14.17
C PHE A 123 -24.32 24.91 -14.11
N PRO A 124 -24.46 25.57 -12.95
CA PRO A 124 -24.62 27.02 -12.89
C PRO A 124 -23.33 27.74 -13.32
N PRO A 125 -23.39 29.04 -13.64
CA PRO A 125 -22.20 29.85 -13.86
C PRO A 125 -21.36 29.92 -12.57
N ILE A 126 -20.29 29.15 -12.56
CA ILE A 126 -19.32 29.12 -11.46
C ILE A 126 -18.56 30.45 -11.46
N HIS A 127 -18.50 31.06 -10.29
CA HIS A 127 -17.75 32.29 -10.03
C HIS A 127 -16.27 31.97 -9.75
N GLU A 128 -16.03 31.01 -8.85
CA GLU A 128 -14.69 30.54 -8.49
C GLU A 128 -14.71 29.09 -8.00
N THR A 129 -13.56 28.43 -8.08
CA THR A 129 -13.30 27.14 -7.44
C THR A 129 -11.96 27.18 -6.70
N ILE A 130 -11.97 26.84 -5.42
CA ILE A 130 -10.79 26.82 -4.55
C ILE A 130 -10.45 25.37 -4.20
N LEU A 131 -9.17 25.00 -4.30
CA LEU A 131 -8.65 23.72 -3.86
C LEU A 131 -7.93 23.88 -2.52
N TYR A 132 -8.30 23.02 -1.57
CA TYR A 132 -7.66 22.90 -0.27
C TYR A 132 -6.87 21.60 -0.20
N LYS A 133 -5.71 21.65 0.46
CA LYS A 133 -4.90 20.50 0.85
C LYS A 133 -4.66 20.58 2.35
N ASP A 134 -5.07 19.54 3.06
CA ASP A 134 -4.97 19.44 4.52
C ASP A 134 -5.58 20.67 5.23
N GLY A 135 -6.66 21.21 4.65
CA GLY A 135 -7.38 22.40 5.13
C GLY A 135 -6.80 23.74 4.67
N ILE A 136 -5.67 23.77 3.98
CA ILE A 136 -5.01 24.99 3.52
C ILE A 136 -5.32 25.22 2.04
N GLU A 137 -5.71 26.44 1.67
CA GLU A 137 -5.89 26.82 0.26
C GLU A 137 -4.55 26.73 -0.49
N VAL A 138 -4.53 25.95 -1.58
CA VAL A 138 -3.33 25.73 -2.40
C VAL A 138 -3.46 26.26 -3.82
N MET A 139 -4.69 26.34 -4.34
CA MET A 139 -4.94 26.84 -5.69
C MET A 139 -6.35 27.41 -5.81
N ARG A 140 -6.49 28.45 -6.63
CA ARG A 140 -7.77 29.07 -6.96
C ARG A 140 -7.94 29.19 -8.46
N GLN A 141 -9.12 28.86 -8.96
CA GLN A 141 -9.54 29.02 -10.34
C GLN A 141 -10.73 29.98 -10.38
N ILE A 142 -10.73 30.91 -11.34
CA ILE A 142 -11.81 31.87 -11.55
C ILE A 142 -12.61 31.45 -12.78
N GLY A 143 -13.92 31.64 -12.73
CA GLY A 143 -14.84 31.26 -13.79
C GLY A 143 -15.13 29.75 -13.79
N GLN A 144 -15.38 29.20 -14.99
CA GLN A 144 -15.84 27.81 -15.14
C GLN A 144 -14.74 26.74 -14.99
N ASN A 145 -13.47 27.13 -14.80
CA ASN A 145 -12.42 26.14 -14.67
C ASN A 145 -12.49 25.46 -13.30
N VAL A 146 -12.72 24.15 -13.32
CA VAL A 146 -12.82 23.28 -12.13
C VAL A 146 -11.69 22.25 -12.06
N SER A 147 -10.68 22.36 -12.91
CA SER A 147 -9.53 21.45 -12.95
C SER A 147 -8.26 22.11 -12.41
N PHE A 148 -7.50 21.36 -11.63
CA PHE A 148 -6.26 21.76 -11.00
C PHE A 148 -5.14 20.82 -11.44
N TYR A 149 -3.99 21.39 -11.79
CA TYR A 149 -2.84 20.66 -12.30
C TYR A 149 -1.62 20.95 -11.45
N PHE A 150 -0.96 19.91 -10.97
CA PHE A 150 0.33 19.98 -10.28
C PHE A 150 1.34 19.26 -11.18
N SER A 151 2.31 19.98 -11.74
CA SER A 151 3.38 19.41 -12.54
C SER A 151 4.53 18.96 -11.64
N ASN A 152 5.24 17.90 -12.07
CA ASN A 152 6.43 17.38 -11.38
C ASN A 152 6.17 17.12 -9.88
N VAL A 153 5.14 16.32 -9.59
CA VAL A 153 4.70 16.10 -8.21
C VAL A 153 5.72 15.32 -7.37
N THR A 154 5.71 15.59 -6.07
CA THR A 154 6.58 14.96 -5.08
C THR A 154 5.77 14.20 -4.04
N LEU A 155 6.42 13.41 -3.19
CA LEU A 155 5.73 12.76 -2.06
C LEU A 155 5.09 13.76 -1.09
N ALA A 156 5.62 14.99 -1.03
CA ALA A 156 5.05 16.04 -0.20
C ALA A 156 3.68 16.50 -0.70
N ASP A 157 3.33 16.29 -1.98
CA ASP A 157 2.03 16.63 -2.55
C ASP A 157 0.94 15.61 -2.21
N ALA A 158 1.26 14.51 -1.52
CA ALA A 158 0.25 13.63 -0.95
C ALA A 158 -0.48 14.33 0.20
N GLY A 159 -1.75 13.99 0.41
CA GLY A 159 -2.56 14.59 1.48
C GLY A 159 -4.05 14.42 1.28
N MET A 160 -4.83 15.09 2.12
CA MET A 160 -6.29 15.13 2.03
C MET A 160 -6.72 16.39 1.29
N TYR A 161 -7.35 16.23 0.13
CA TYR A 161 -7.78 17.36 -0.70
C TYR A 161 -9.28 17.54 -0.67
N SER A 162 -9.75 18.78 -0.72
CA SER A 162 -11.15 19.13 -0.94
C SER A 162 -11.26 20.34 -1.86
N CYS A 163 -12.38 20.46 -2.57
CA CYS A 163 -12.65 21.63 -3.41
C CYS A 163 -13.89 22.39 -2.93
N ARG A 164 -13.82 23.71 -2.92
CA ARG A 164 -14.96 24.61 -2.71
C ARG A 164 -15.35 25.24 -4.03
N VAL A 165 -16.60 25.07 -4.43
CA VAL A 165 -17.17 25.70 -5.62
C VAL A 165 -18.09 26.82 -5.15
N SER A 166 -17.91 28.02 -5.69
CA SER A 166 -18.80 29.16 -5.45
C SER A 166 -19.50 29.56 -6.76
N TRP A 167 -20.80 29.80 -6.71
CA TRP A 167 -21.60 30.17 -7.88
C TRP A 167 -22.67 31.21 -7.50
N ASP A 168 -23.07 32.02 -8.48
CA ASP A 168 -24.02 33.09 -8.26
C ASP A 168 -25.40 32.74 -8.83
N VAL A 169 -26.44 32.88 -7.99
CA VAL A 169 -27.84 32.72 -8.40
C VAL A 169 -28.64 33.90 -7.88
N ARG A 170 -29.34 34.60 -8.77
CA ARG A 170 -30.24 35.73 -8.42
C ARG A 170 -29.59 36.76 -7.48
N ARG A 171 -28.35 37.18 -7.80
CA ARG A 171 -27.53 38.13 -7.02
C ARG A 171 -27.11 37.65 -5.61
N ARG A 172 -27.15 36.34 -5.36
CA ARG A 172 -26.60 35.72 -4.15
C ARG A 172 -25.52 34.73 -4.53
N THR A 173 -24.41 34.78 -3.81
CA THR A 173 -23.33 33.81 -3.93
C THR A 173 -23.60 32.64 -2.99
N TYR A 174 -23.59 31.43 -3.54
CA TYR A 174 -23.63 30.18 -2.81
C TYR A 174 -22.28 29.50 -2.95
N SER A 175 -21.92 28.70 -1.95
CA SER A 175 -20.72 27.86 -2.06
C SER A 175 -20.91 26.54 -1.35
N VAL A 176 -20.28 25.50 -1.88
CA VAL A 176 -20.23 24.17 -1.26
C VAL A 176 -18.81 23.65 -1.30
N THR A 177 -18.41 22.95 -0.25
CA THR A 177 -17.11 22.29 -0.18
C THR A 177 -17.32 20.78 -0.25
N SER A 178 -16.54 20.09 -1.07
CA SER A 178 -16.52 18.64 -1.12
C SER A 178 -16.00 18.07 0.20
N VAL A 179 -16.33 16.82 0.47
CA VAL A 179 -15.63 16.04 1.49
C VAL A 179 -14.13 15.91 1.16
N ASN A 180 -13.33 15.64 2.18
CA ASN A 180 -11.90 15.38 2.01
C ASN A 180 -11.70 14.05 1.25
N THR A 181 -10.85 14.08 0.23
CA THR A 181 -10.48 12.94 -0.61
C THR A 181 -8.98 12.70 -0.49
N PRO A 182 -8.53 11.48 -0.10
CA PRO A 182 -7.11 11.18 -0.05
C PRO A 182 -6.51 11.15 -1.44
N VAL A 183 -5.35 11.79 -1.60
CA VAL A 183 -4.53 11.73 -2.82
C VAL A 183 -3.21 11.08 -2.47
N HIS A 184 -2.91 9.96 -3.14
CA HIS A 184 -1.69 9.20 -2.94
C HIS A 184 -0.71 9.44 -4.09
N ILE A 185 0.55 9.66 -3.73
CA ILE A 185 1.67 9.77 -4.66
C ILE A 185 2.69 8.70 -4.32
N LEU A 186 3.11 7.95 -5.34
CA LEU A 186 4.01 6.82 -5.18
C LEU A 186 5.35 7.10 -5.85
N GLU A 187 6.43 6.60 -5.28
CA GLU A 187 7.70 6.54 -6.02
C GLU A 187 7.62 5.48 -7.11
N VAL A 188 8.33 5.70 -8.23
CA VAL A 188 8.47 4.69 -9.29
C VAL A 188 9.17 3.44 -8.75
N LEU A 189 10.22 3.63 -7.94
CA LEU A 189 10.98 2.56 -7.30
C LEU A 189 11.17 2.90 -5.82
N SER A 190 10.56 2.11 -4.94
CA SER A 190 10.65 2.33 -3.49
C SER A 190 12.06 2.08 -2.97
N GLN A 191 12.30 2.51 -1.73
CA GLN A 191 13.50 2.14 -0.98
C GLN A 191 13.57 0.61 -0.79
N PRO A 192 14.63 -0.09 -1.26
CA PRO A 192 14.74 -1.53 -1.12
C PRO A 192 15.05 -1.97 0.32
N LEU A 193 14.51 -3.11 0.71
CA LEU A 193 14.76 -3.79 1.97
C LEU A 193 15.38 -5.17 1.72
N LEU A 194 16.54 -5.43 2.31
CA LEU A 194 17.19 -6.74 2.23
C LEU A 194 16.73 -7.64 3.39
N GLU A 195 16.23 -8.81 3.06
CA GLU A 195 15.91 -9.89 4.00
C GLU A 195 16.83 -11.10 3.79
N ILE A 196 17.25 -11.73 4.89
CA ILE A 196 18.19 -12.85 4.88
C ILE A 196 17.52 -14.08 5.48
N HIS A 197 17.36 -15.13 4.67
CA HIS A 197 16.77 -16.39 5.07
C HIS A 197 17.85 -17.47 5.12
N ALA A 198 18.17 -17.96 6.33
CA ALA A 198 19.24 -18.94 6.56
C ALA A 198 18.74 -20.24 7.20
N ASP A 199 17.48 -20.61 6.94
CA ASP A 199 16.87 -21.83 7.48
C ASP A 199 17.61 -23.08 6.97
N ILE A 200 18.21 -23.80 7.93
CA ILE A 200 18.99 -25.02 7.70
C ILE A 200 18.13 -26.10 7.03
N LYS A 201 16.84 -26.20 7.40
CA LYS A 201 15.94 -27.21 6.84
C LYS A 201 15.61 -26.92 5.38
N MET A 202 15.61 -25.64 4.99
CA MET A 202 15.19 -25.21 3.65
C MET A 202 16.36 -25.12 2.65
N PHE A 203 17.56 -24.70 3.12
CA PHE A 203 18.70 -24.41 2.23
C PHE A 203 19.97 -25.23 2.55
N GLY A 204 19.91 -26.08 3.59
CA GLY A 204 21.06 -26.82 4.11
C GLY A 204 22.01 -25.95 4.94
N ALA A 205 23.01 -26.57 5.56
CA ALA A 205 23.92 -25.88 6.49
C ALA A 205 24.82 -24.81 5.83
N LYS A 206 25.05 -24.90 4.52
CA LYS A 206 26.06 -24.10 3.80
C LYS A 206 25.51 -22.93 2.99
N LYS A 207 24.20 -22.84 2.76
CA LYS A 207 23.60 -21.80 1.90
C LYS A 207 22.61 -20.95 2.68
N MET A 208 22.41 -19.74 2.18
CA MET A 208 21.35 -18.84 2.61
C MET A 208 20.77 -18.10 1.40
N LYS A 209 19.55 -17.61 1.55
CA LYS A 209 18.82 -16.88 0.52
C LYS A 209 18.71 -15.41 0.91
N LEU A 210 19.23 -14.54 0.05
CA LEU A 210 19.06 -13.09 0.15
C LEU A 210 17.86 -12.68 -0.69
N ILE A 211 16.92 -11.92 -0.15
CA ILE A 211 15.76 -11.40 -0.89
C ILE A 211 15.77 -9.88 -0.78
N CYS A 212 15.71 -9.20 -1.91
CA CYS A 212 15.62 -7.76 -2.01
C CYS A 212 14.16 -7.38 -2.28
N HIS A 213 13.45 -6.95 -1.25
CA HIS A 213 12.09 -6.47 -1.35
C HIS A 213 12.10 -5.03 -1.87
N VAL A 214 11.40 -4.78 -2.97
CA VAL A 214 11.23 -3.46 -3.56
C VAL A 214 9.88 -3.39 -4.25
N GLN A 215 9.21 -2.25 -4.14
CA GLN A 215 7.99 -1.98 -4.88
C GLN A 215 8.35 -1.17 -6.13
N TYR A 216 7.96 -1.70 -7.29
CA TYR A 216 8.21 -1.09 -8.59
C TYR A 216 6.87 -0.74 -9.25
N ASN A 217 6.53 0.55 -9.21
CA ASN A 217 5.22 1.08 -9.62
C ASN A 217 5.22 1.58 -11.07
N ALA A 218 6.08 1.05 -11.95
CA ALA A 218 6.12 1.45 -13.34
C ALA A 218 4.85 1.05 -14.10
N ARG A 219 4.45 1.90 -15.05
CA ARG A 219 3.31 1.63 -15.94
C ARG A 219 3.69 0.55 -16.96
N ALA A 220 2.73 -0.30 -17.31
CA ALA A 220 2.92 -1.30 -18.36
C ALA A 220 3.01 -0.64 -19.75
N PRO A 221 3.93 -1.06 -20.64
CA PRO A 221 4.95 -2.11 -20.43
C PRO A 221 6.11 -1.62 -19.55
N ALA A 222 6.37 -2.33 -18.45
CA ALA A 222 7.34 -1.89 -17.45
C ALA A 222 8.78 -2.27 -17.87
N PRO A 223 9.74 -1.33 -17.80
CA PRO A 223 11.16 -1.62 -18.03
C PRO A 223 11.72 -2.73 -17.13
N PRO A 224 12.73 -3.49 -17.59
CA PRO A 224 13.34 -4.56 -16.81
C PRO A 224 14.12 -4.02 -15.61
N VAL A 225 14.07 -4.78 -14.50
CA VAL A 225 14.74 -4.46 -13.24
C VAL A 225 15.92 -5.39 -13.02
N HIS A 226 17.07 -4.84 -12.68
CA HIS A 226 18.31 -5.57 -12.39
C HIS A 226 18.64 -5.50 -10.90
N TYR A 227 18.82 -6.67 -10.27
CA TYR A 227 19.17 -6.81 -8.86
C TYR A 227 20.65 -7.16 -8.71
N TYR A 228 21.32 -6.50 -7.78
CA TYR A 228 22.71 -6.75 -7.41
C TYR A 228 22.79 -6.96 -5.90
N PHE A 229 23.58 -7.95 -5.47
CA PHE A 229 23.78 -8.27 -4.07
C PHE A 229 25.23 -8.02 -3.67
N TYR A 230 25.41 -7.52 -2.44
CA TYR A 230 26.71 -7.14 -1.90
C TYR A 230 26.93 -7.77 -0.54
N LYS A 231 28.18 -8.08 -0.24
CA LYS A 231 28.67 -8.45 1.09
C LYS A 231 29.86 -7.56 1.41
N ASN A 232 29.84 -6.87 2.54
CA ASN A 232 30.89 -5.93 2.96
C ASN A 232 31.26 -4.94 1.84
N ASN A 233 30.25 -4.41 1.14
CA ASN A 233 30.36 -3.55 -0.05
C ASN A 233 30.96 -4.19 -1.32
N GLU A 234 31.37 -5.44 -1.28
CA GLU A 234 31.83 -6.18 -2.46
C GLU A 234 30.66 -6.87 -3.17
N GLN A 235 30.63 -6.82 -4.51
CA GLN A 235 29.55 -7.39 -5.30
C GLN A 235 29.68 -8.92 -5.38
N LEU A 236 28.63 -9.65 -4.98
CA LEU A 236 28.66 -11.12 -4.90
C LEU A 236 28.57 -11.82 -6.26
N GLY A 237 28.12 -11.13 -7.31
CA GLY A 237 27.97 -11.70 -8.64
C GLY A 237 27.39 -10.73 -9.67
N MET A 238 27.02 -11.25 -10.84
CA MET A 238 26.37 -10.46 -11.89
C MET A 238 24.92 -10.06 -11.52
N ALA A 239 24.37 -9.13 -12.30
CA ALA A 239 22.98 -8.72 -12.19
C ALA A 239 22.02 -9.92 -12.32
N LYS A 240 21.00 -9.96 -11.46
CA LYS A 240 19.92 -10.95 -11.49
C LYS A 240 18.63 -10.28 -11.96
N SER A 241 17.80 -10.99 -12.72
CA SER A 241 16.43 -10.57 -13.05
C SER A 241 15.44 -10.86 -11.91
N LYS A 242 15.77 -11.83 -11.05
CA LYS A 242 15.00 -12.17 -9.85
C LYS A 242 15.49 -11.35 -8.67
N ASN A 243 14.56 -11.05 -7.77
CA ASN A 243 14.82 -10.27 -6.57
C ASN A 243 15.52 -11.04 -5.44
N TYR A 244 16.11 -12.21 -5.74
CA TYR A 244 16.80 -13.02 -4.73
C TYR A 244 18.08 -13.63 -5.28
N ASP A 245 18.99 -13.99 -4.37
CA ASP A 245 20.19 -14.77 -4.69
C ASP A 245 20.47 -15.83 -3.62
N LEU A 246 21.05 -16.95 -4.04
CA LEU A 246 21.45 -18.05 -3.16
C LEU A 246 22.96 -18.01 -3.00
N VAL A 247 23.42 -17.72 -1.79
CA VAL A 247 24.83 -17.48 -1.49
C VAL A 247 25.33 -18.43 -0.41
N THR A 248 26.64 -18.64 -0.37
CA THR A 248 27.26 -19.38 0.72
C THR A 248 27.06 -18.62 2.03
N LYS A 249 26.62 -19.33 3.06
CA LYS A 249 26.42 -18.78 4.39
C LYS A 249 27.76 -18.27 4.93
N ALA A 250 27.84 -16.98 5.21
CA ALA A 250 29.03 -16.34 5.74
C ALA A 250 28.66 -15.12 6.57
N LEU A 251 29.46 -14.83 7.59
CA LEU A 251 29.29 -13.62 8.40
C LEU A 251 29.61 -12.38 7.57
N GLY A 252 28.91 -11.29 7.87
CA GLY A 252 29.18 -9.97 7.31
C GLY A 252 27.93 -9.13 7.12
N GLN A 253 28.13 -7.98 6.49
CA GLN A 253 27.10 -7.00 6.23
C GLN A 253 26.61 -7.11 4.79
N TYR A 254 25.33 -7.38 4.59
CA TYR A 254 24.75 -7.60 3.28
C TYR A 254 23.89 -6.40 2.85
N SER A 255 23.92 -6.05 1.57
CA SER A 255 22.98 -5.08 1.00
C SER A 255 22.57 -5.48 -0.41
N CYS A 256 21.47 -4.93 -0.90
CA CYS A 256 21.09 -5.05 -2.31
C CYS A 256 21.02 -3.69 -2.99
N ARG A 257 21.27 -3.69 -4.30
CA ARG A 257 21.07 -2.54 -5.19
C ARG A 257 20.14 -2.96 -6.32
N VAL A 258 19.15 -2.13 -6.58
CA VAL A 258 18.16 -2.31 -7.64
C VAL A 258 18.37 -1.22 -8.68
N LYS A 259 18.50 -1.59 -9.95
CA LYS A 259 18.69 -0.66 -11.07
C LYS A 259 17.65 -0.91 -12.14
N VAL A 260 17.07 0.17 -12.66
CA VAL A 260 16.20 0.18 -13.84
C VAL A 260 16.89 1.00 -14.93
N PRO A 261 17.70 0.36 -15.81
CA PRO A 261 18.60 1.08 -16.71
C PRO A 261 17.91 2.09 -17.63
N GLN A 262 16.72 1.75 -18.14
CA GLN A 262 15.98 2.59 -19.09
C GLN A 262 15.44 3.89 -18.48
N LEU A 263 15.29 3.94 -17.15
CA LEU A 263 14.81 5.10 -16.41
C LEU A 263 15.93 5.80 -15.63
N ASP A 264 17.17 5.31 -15.76
CA ASP A 264 18.32 5.68 -14.94
C ASP A 264 18.05 5.69 -13.42
N LEU A 265 17.15 4.81 -12.97
CA LEU A 265 16.79 4.71 -11.55
C LEU A 265 17.69 3.69 -10.85
N VAL A 266 18.29 4.12 -9.73
CA VAL A 266 19.10 3.25 -8.87
C VAL A 266 18.74 3.49 -7.41
N ARG A 267 18.46 2.41 -6.68
CA ARG A 267 18.26 2.45 -5.23
C ARG A 267 19.10 1.37 -4.56
N ARG A 268 19.60 1.64 -3.34
CA ARG A 268 20.37 0.69 -2.53
C ARG A 268 19.72 0.53 -1.18
N SER A 269 19.59 -0.70 -0.69
CA SER A 269 19.08 -0.97 0.66
C SER A 269 20.04 -0.46 1.73
N LYS A 270 19.52 -0.21 2.93
CA LYS A 270 20.38 -0.17 4.11
C LYS A 270 21.08 -1.54 4.27
N PRO A 271 22.32 -1.59 4.79
CA PRO A 271 22.97 -2.86 5.05
C PRO A 271 22.31 -3.61 6.22
N SER A 272 22.32 -4.94 6.15
CA SER A 272 21.80 -5.86 7.17
C SER A 272 22.91 -6.84 7.58
N SER A 273 23.21 -6.92 8.88
CA SER A 273 24.25 -7.82 9.41
C SER A 273 23.72 -9.25 9.55
N PHE A 274 24.53 -10.23 9.15
CA PHE A 274 24.24 -11.64 9.35
C PHE A 274 25.28 -12.27 10.28
N GLY A 275 24.80 -12.75 11.44
CA GLY A 275 25.60 -13.51 12.42
C GLY A 275 26.57 -12.68 13.27
N GLU A 276 26.52 -11.35 13.22
CA GLU A 276 27.10 -10.51 14.26
C GLU A 276 26.17 -10.52 15.49
N MET A 277 26.68 -10.91 16.66
CA MET A 277 26.00 -10.56 17.91
C MET A 277 26.04 -9.03 18.04
N PRO A 278 24.98 -8.37 18.54
CA PRO A 278 25.09 -6.97 18.94
C PRO A 278 26.27 -6.86 19.92
N GLY A 279 27.22 -5.98 19.60
CA GLY A 279 28.54 -5.93 20.24
C GLY A 279 28.45 -5.93 21.77
N LYS A 280 29.43 -6.58 22.42
CA LYS A 280 29.72 -6.41 23.84
C LYS A 280 29.64 -4.92 24.17
N VAL A 281 28.61 -4.52 24.89
CA VAL A 281 28.66 -3.28 25.67
C VAL A 281 29.80 -3.50 26.65
N ASN A 282 30.89 -2.74 26.49
CA ASN A 282 31.94 -2.64 27.50
C ASN A 282 31.29 -2.04 28.76
N MET A 283 30.76 -2.89 29.64
CA MET A 283 30.56 -2.51 31.03
C MET A 283 31.96 -2.31 31.62
N LYS A 284 32.42 -1.05 31.60
CA LYS A 284 33.51 -0.59 32.44
C LYS A 284 33.05 -0.78 33.89
N PHE A 285 33.46 -1.87 34.51
CA PHE A 285 33.50 -1.94 35.97
C PHE A 285 34.63 -1.03 36.42
N SER A 286 34.28 0.17 36.87
CA SER A 286 35.19 1.06 37.59
C SER A 286 35.49 0.42 38.94
N TRP A 287 36.69 -0.14 39.08
CA TRP A 287 37.26 -0.49 40.37
C TRP A 287 37.61 0.80 41.11
N PHE A 288 36.99 1.03 42.25
CA PHE A 288 37.47 2.00 43.24
C PHE A 288 38.03 1.25 44.45
N GLY A 289 39.30 1.52 44.73
CA GLY A 289 39.87 1.62 46.08
C GLY A 289 39.98 0.35 46.91
N LYS A 290 41.22 -0.16 47.01
CA LYS A 290 41.70 -0.86 48.21
C LYS A 290 41.74 0.13 49.38
N GLU A 291 41.29 -0.31 50.56
CA GLU A 291 41.94 0.01 51.83
C GLU A 291 41.76 -1.16 52.80
N GLU A 292 42.78 -1.37 53.63
CA GLU A 292 43.15 -2.58 54.35
C GLU A 292 42.27 -2.88 55.58
N LEU A 293 42.17 -4.16 55.98
CA LEU A 293 42.33 -4.60 57.37
C LEU A 293 42.49 -6.13 57.45
N SER A 294 43.39 -6.55 58.34
CA SER A 294 44.03 -7.85 58.43
C SER A 294 43.29 -8.92 59.24
N SER A 295 43.62 -10.18 58.93
CA SER A 295 43.86 -11.32 59.83
C SER A 295 42.70 -11.97 60.62
N SER A 296 42.63 -13.30 60.42
CA SER A 296 42.15 -14.36 61.32
C SER A 296 40.63 -14.60 61.44
N THR A 297 40.16 -15.71 60.85
CA THR A 297 39.78 -16.94 61.57
C THR A 297 38.79 -17.76 60.70
N ILE A 298 39.16 -19.01 60.47
CA ILE A 298 38.34 -20.07 59.85
C ILE A 298 37.12 -20.32 60.74
N SER A 299 35.89 -20.38 60.18
CA SER A 299 34.82 -21.28 60.63
C SER A 299 33.60 -21.31 59.73
N HIS A 300 32.93 -22.45 59.78
CA HIS A 300 31.86 -23.00 58.98
C HIS A 300 30.49 -22.27 59.03
N ILE A 301 29.74 -22.44 57.93
CA ILE A 301 28.30 -22.79 57.77
C ILE A 301 27.26 -21.95 58.54
N ILE A 302 26.21 -21.48 57.84
CA ILE A 302 24.79 -21.85 58.01
C ILE A 302 23.95 -21.11 56.95
N LEU A 303 23.33 -21.86 56.05
CA LEU A 303 22.10 -21.47 55.36
C LEU A 303 20.98 -21.47 56.41
N SER A 304 20.21 -20.39 56.52
CA SER A 304 18.81 -20.51 56.95
C SER A 304 17.94 -19.41 56.35
N LEU A 305 16.81 -19.86 55.83
CA LEU A 305 15.74 -19.13 55.19
C LEU A 305 14.98 -18.24 56.18
N THR A 306 14.49 -17.09 55.72
CA THR A 306 13.22 -16.52 56.18
C THR A 306 12.47 -15.90 55.01
N LEU A 307 11.38 -16.55 54.62
CA LEU A 307 10.23 -15.96 53.93
C LEU A 307 9.29 -15.37 54.99
N LYS A 308 8.89 -14.10 54.80
CA LYS A 308 7.67 -13.42 55.28
C LYS A 308 7.83 -11.94 54.91
N GLU A 309 6.92 -11.26 54.23
CA GLU A 309 5.55 -11.53 53.79
C GLU A 309 5.31 -10.71 52.50
#